data_AF-A0A921I2L1-F1
#
_entry.id   AF-A0A921I2L1-F1
#
_cell.length_a   1.000
_cell.length_b   1.000
_cell.length_c   1.000
_cell.angle_alpha   90.00
_cell.angle_beta   90.00
_cell.angle_gamma   90.00
#
_symmetry.space_group_name_H-M   'P 1'
#
loop_
_entity.id
_entity.type
_entity.pdbx_description
1 polymer ?
#
loop_
_entity_poly.entity_id
_entity_poly.type
_entity_poly.pdbx_seq_one_letter_code
_entity_poly.pdbx_strand_id
1 'polypeptide(L)' 'MSRRRQLEHEVSVAQERIKKAAKDTPKNILKLWEQELVDLELELNNMVDDEEDNNED' A
#
# COMPACT_ATOMS: atom_id res chain seq x y z
N MET A 1 14.07 12.09 -2.49
CA MET A 1 13.34 10.84 -2.19
C MET A 1 12.45 10.56 -3.38
N SER A 2 12.54 9.38 -4.00
CA SER A 2 11.62 9.02 -5.11
C SER A 2 10.23 8.74 -4.53
N ARG A 3 9.17 9.15 -5.24
CA ARG A 3 7.77 8.92 -4.85
C ARG A 3 7.50 7.42 -4.59
N ARG A 4 8.10 6.55 -5.41
CA ARG A 4 8.07 5.09 -5.22
C ARG A 4 8.58 4.64 -3.85
N ARG A 5 9.75 5.13 -3.43
CA ARG A 5 10.34 4.77 -2.12
C ARG A 5 9.48 5.26 -0.95
N GLN A 6 8.76 6.36 -1.15
CA GLN A 6 7.82 6.85 -0.16
C GLN A 6 6.60 5.91 -0.05
N LEU A 7 6.03 5.49 -1.17
CA LEU A 7 4.94 4.51 -1.18
C LEU A 7 5.35 3.15 -0.61
N GLU A 8 6.52 2.63 -0.97
CA GLU A 8 7.06 1.40 -0.37
C GLU A 8 7.17 1.49 1.16
N HIS A 9 7.55 2.67 1.67
CA HIS A 9 7.58 2.90 3.11
C HIS A 9 6.18 2.96 3.73
N GLU A 10 5.24 3.66 3.09
CA GLU A 10 3.86 3.79 3.55
C GLU A 10 3.14 2.43 3.58
N VAL A 11 3.33 1.60 2.53
CA VAL A 11 2.86 0.20 2.48
C VAL A 11 3.43 -0.59 3.65
N SER A 12 4.74 -0.49 3.89
CA SER A 12 5.40 -1.20 4.99
C SER A 12 4.81 -0.82 6.36
N VAL A 13 4.58 0.47 6.59
CA VAL A 13 3.98 0.98 7.83
C VAL A 13 2.53 0.51 7.98
N ALA A 14 1.73 0.55 6.91
CA ALA A 14 0.34 0.09 6.92
C ALA A 14 0.24 -1.42 7.22
N GLN A 15 1.08 -2.24 6.58
CA GLN A 15 1.17 -3.68 6.86
C GLN A 15 1.56 -3.96 8.32
N GLU A 16 2.55 -3.24 8.85
CA GLU A 16 2.93 -3.38 10.27
C GLU A 16 1.78 -3.00 11.21
N ARG A 17 1.04 -1.93 10.89
CA ARG A 17 -0.10 -1.47 11.68
C ARG A 17 -1.20 -2.53 11.77
N ILE A 18 -1.54 -3.16 10.65
CA ILE A 18 -2.54 -4.24 10.62
C ILE A 18 -2.02 -5.46 11.38
N LYS A 19 -0.74 -5.83 11.20
CA LYS A 19 -0.12 -6.97 11.89
C LYS A 19 -0.02 -6.78 13.41
N LYS A 20 0.24 -5.55 13.86
CA LYS A 20 0.34 -5.16 15.28
C LYS A 20 -1.02 -4.75 15.86
N ALA A 21 -2.09 -4.82 15.08
CA ALA A 21 -3.42 -4.48 15.55
C ALA A 21 -3.78 -5.34 16.77
N ALA A 22 -4.29 -4.71 17.82
CA ALA A 22 -4.70 -5.40 19.02
C ALA A 22 -5.94 -6.27 18.74
N LYS A 23 -6.12 -7.37 19.48
CA LYS A 23 -7.21 -8.34 19.24
C LYS A 23 -8.61 -7.77 19.45
N ASP A 24 -8.70 -6.68 20.21
CA ASP A 24 -9.90 -5.90 20.48
C ASP A 24 -10.15 -4.80 19.44
N THR A 25 -9.25 -4.64 18.45
CA THR A 25 -9.44 -3.66 17.38
C THR A 25 -10.76 -3.94 16.66
N PRO A 26 -11.67 -2.95 16.59
CA PRO A 26 -12.96 -3.15 15.95
C PRO A 26 -12.81 -3.55 14.48
N LYS A 27 -13.64 -4.50 14.02
CA LYS A 27 -13.57 -5.01 12.64
C LYS A 27 -13.72 -3.92 11.57
N ASN A 28 -14.49 -2.87 11.83
CA ASN A 28 -14.63 -1.73 10.92
C ASN A 28 -13.33 -0.91 10.79
N ILE A 29 -12.54 -0.84 11.86
CA ILE A 29 -11.23 -0.18 11.85
C ILE A 29 -10.20 -1.03 11.11
N LEU A 30 -10.19 -2.35 11.36
CA LEU A 30 -9.34 -3.28 10.61
C LEU A 30 -9.62 -3.20 9.11
N LYS A 31 -10.90 -3.25 8.70
CA LYS A 31 -11.29 -3.10 7.29
C LYS A 31 -10.82 -1.78 6.68
N LEU A 32 -10.84 -0.69 7.44
CA LEU A 32 -10.38 0.61 6.95
C LEU A 32 -8.87 0.61 6.70
N TRP A 33 -8.09 0.00 7.60
CA TRP A 33 -6.64 -0.14 7.41
C TRP A 33 -6.30 -1.11 6.27
N GLU A 34 -7.05 -2.21 6.14
CA GLU A 34 -6.91 -3.14 5.01
C GLU A 34 -7.20 -2.44 3.68
N GLN A 35 -8.24 -1.60 3.61
CA GLN A 35 -8.53 -0.81 2.42
C GLN A 35 -7.42 0.19 2.11
N GLU A 36 -6.93 0.92 3.12
CA GLU A 36 -5.82 1.86 2.99
C GLU A 36 -4.55 1.15 2.46
N LEU A 37 -4.26 -0.06 2.95
CA LEU A 37 -3.16 -0.87 2.43
C LEU A 37 -3.36 -1.26 0.96
N VAL A 38 -4.56 -1.72 0.59
CA VAL A 38 -4.88 -2.09 -0.80
C VAL A 38 -4.73 -0.90 -1.73
N ASP A 39 -5.20 0.27 -1.34
CA ASP A 39 -5.11 1.49 -2.15
C ASP A 39 -3.63 1.90 -2.38
N LEU A 40 -2.79 1.78 -1.34
CA LEU A 40 -1.34 2.05 -1.44
C LEU A 40 -0.61 1.03 -2.30
N GLU A 41 -0.93 -0.26 -2.18
CA GLU A 41 -0.35 -1.32 -3.01
C GLU A 41 -0.78 -1.17 -4.48
N LEU A 42 -2.01 -0.74 -4.75
CA LEU A 42 -2.48 -0.42 -6.10
C LEU A 42 -1.75 0.79 -6.68
N GLU A 43 -1.59 1.88 -5.92
CA GLU A 43 -0.81 3.05 -6.37
C GLU A 43 0.65 2.66 -6.67
N LEU A 44 1.26 1.84 -5.81
CA LEU A 44 2.62 1.36 -6.01
C LEU A 44 2.75 0.45 -7.25
N ASN A 45 1.78 -0.44 -7.47
CA ASN A 45 1.75 -1.32 -8.65
C ASN A 45 1.51 -0.54 -9.94
N ASN A 46 0.61 0.43 -9.94
CA ASN A 46 0.38 1.29 -11.11
C ASN A 46 1.64 2.13 -11.45
N MET A 47 2.44 2.51 -10.45
CA MET A 47 3.76 3.14 -10.69
C MET A 47 4.84 2.18 -11.18
N VAL A 48 4.65 0.86 -11.05
CA VAL A 48 5.49 -0.13 -11.76
C VAL A 48 5.08 -0.19 -13.23
N ASP A 49 3.77 -0.15 -13.51
CA ASP A 49 3.24 -0.22 -14.87
C ASP A 49 3.62 1.02 -15.73
N ASP A 50 3.69 2.21 -15.14
CA ASP A 50 4.14 3.43 -15.83
C ASP A 50 5.63 3.38 -16.28
N GLU A 51 6.46 2.48 -15.73
CA GLU A 51 7.84 2.25 -16.19
C GLU A 51 7.95 1.12 -17.24
N GLU A 52 6.92 0.27 -17.41
CA GLU A 52 6.91 -0.83 -18.39
C GLU A 52 6.10 -0.53 -19.67
N ASP A 53 5.37 0.59 -19.76
CA ASP A 53 4.65 0.99 -21.00
C ASP A 53 5.53 1.84 -21.96
N ASN A 54 6.78 1.40 -22.15
CA ASN A 54 7.72 1.96 -23.12
C ASN A 54 8.15 0.92 -24.17
N ASN A 55 7.29 -0.07 -24.43
CA ASN A 55 7.60 -1.14 -25.38
C ASN A 55 6.38 -1.56 -26.21
N GLU A 56 5.81 -0.63 -26.98
CA GLU A 56 5.09 -0.94 -28.23
C GLU A 56 5.11 0.28 -29.18
N ASP A 57 6.24 0.46 -29.89
CA ASP A 57 6.31 0.85 -31.32
C ASP A 57 7.71 0.58 -31.91
#